data_AF-A0A966HKY7-F1
#
_entry.id   AF-A0A966HKY7-F1
#
_cell.length_a   1.000
_cell.length_b   1.000
_cell.length_c   1.000
_cell.angle_alpha   90.00
_cell.angle_beta   90.00
_cell.angle_gamma   90.00
#
_symmetry.space_group_name_H-M   'P 1'
#
loop_
_entity.id
_entity.type
_entity.pdbx_description
1 polymer ?
#
loop_
_entity_poly.entity_id
_entity_poly.type
_entity_poly.pdbx_seq_one_letter_code
_entity_poly.pdbx_strand_id
1 'polypeptide(L)'
;MNEIQTFERRYMLTTFKGTNVIISEKQEDVLKRLSSNKLINLNGITVNTSDIAEIMPLDVFYQHYPDKRPAPQAKPFTSEERVPYTKAKQINTLESMLKGLNKCIAEQGYPASPKQQVLKDKINAALEKAKQLGDNEKTDFDIRKFI
;
A
#
# COMPACT_ATOMS: atom_id res chain seq x y z
N MET A 1 -9.43 19.78 4.05
CA MET A 1 -8.07 19.95 4.59
C MET A 1 -7.31 18.68 4.27
N ASN A 2 -6.28 18.75 3.44
CA ASN A 2 -5.49 17.56 3.09
C ASN A 2 -4.53 17.27 4.24
N GLU A 3 -4.72 16.15 4.94
CA GLU A 3 -3.71 15.60 5.83
C GLU A 3 -2.51 15.19 4.99
N ILE A 4 -1.46 16.01 5.03
CA ILE A 4 -0.15 15.62 4.53
C ILE A 4 0.29 14.45 5.42
N GLN A 5 0.36 13.25 4.86
CA GLN A 5 1.02 12.12 5.52
C GLN A 5 2.46 12.52 5.81
N THR A 6 2.73 12.91 7.05
CA THR A 6 4.08 13.11 7.55
C THR A 6 4.73 11.74 7.65
N PHE A 7 5.62 11.43 6.71
CA PHE A 7 6.50 10.27 6.81
C PHE A 7 7.42 10.49 8.02
N GLU A 8 7.10 9.84 9.14
CA GLU A 8 7.94 9.87 10.34
C GLU A 8 9.30 9.26 10.01
N ARG A 9 10.37 10.03 10.19
CA ARG A 9 11.74 9.54 10.00
C ARG A 9 12.05 8.46 11.03
N ARG A 10 12.73 7.41 10.60
CA ARG A 10 13.17 6.30 11.47
C ARG A 10 14.69 6.24 11.51
N TYR A 11 15.20 5.80 12.64
CA TYR A 11 16.63 5.69 12.90
C TYR A 11 16.97 4.26 13.31
N MET A 12 18.18 3.83 13.02
CA MET A 12 18.78 2.61 13.55
C MET A 12 19.70 2.99 14.69
N LEU A 13 19.43 2.44 15.88
CA LEU A 13 20.33 2.48 17.03
C LEU A 13 21.13 1.19 17.07
N THR A 14 22.45 1.32 17.17
CA THR A 14 23.39 0.21 17.27
C THR A 14 24.10 0.27 18.62
N THR A 15 24.14 -0.84 19.35
CA THR A 15 24.91 -0.96 20.60
C THR A 15 26.31 -1.51 20.34
N PHE A 16 27.26 -1.29 21.26
CA PHE A 16 28.60 -1.90 21.19
C PHE A 16 28.57 -3.44 21.19
N LYS A 17 27.47 -4.04 21.65
CA LYS A 17 27.22 -5.49 21.65
C LYS A 17 26.66 -5.98 20.31
N GLY A 18 26.47 -5.10 19.32
CA GLY A 18 25.93 -5.42 18.00
C GLY A 18 24.40 -5.52 17.95
N THR A 19 23.68 -5.09 18.99
CA THR A 19 22.21 -5.05 18.98
C THR A 19 21.74 -3.87 18.14
N ASN A 20 20.85 -4.15 17.19
CA ASN A 20 20.25 -3.16 16.30
C ASN A 20 18.78 -2.97 16.68
N VAL A 21 18.39 -1.72 16.95
CA VAL A 21 17.02 -1.35 17.34
C VAL A 21 16.54 -0.21 16.45
N ILE A 22 15.46 -0.44 15.71
CA ILE A 22 14.81 0.64 14.96
C ILE A 22 14.05 1.51 15.95
N ILE A 23 14.27 2.82 15.90
CA ILE A 23 13.60 3.80 16.77
C ILE A 23 12.95 4.92 15.94
N SER A 24 11.94 5.58 16.50
CA SER A 24 11.30 6.75 15.87
C SER A 24 12.11 8.03 16.08
N GLU A 25 11.82 9.07 15.30
CA GLU A 25 12.37 10.41 15.49
C GLU A 25 12.15 10.95 16.90
N LYS A 26 10.96 10.74 17.49
CA LYS A 26 10.68 11.13 18.87
C LYS A 26 11.56 10.40 19.89
N GLN A 27 11.81 9.11 19.67
CA GLN A 27 12.68 8.33 20.55
C GLN A 27 14.14 8.80 20.45
N GLU A 28 14.58 9.14 19.24
CA GLU A 28 15.92 9.71 18.99
C GLU A 28 16.11 11.07 19.68
N ASP A 29 15.12 11.96 19.58
CA ASP A 29 15.13 13.26 20.27
C ASP A 29 15.20 13.13 21.79
N VAL A 30 14.50 12.13 22.36
CA VAL A 30 14.56 11.83 23.79
C VAL A 30 15.95 11.32 24.16
N LEU A 31 16.52 10.42 23.36
CA LEU A 31 17.85 9.84 23.60
C LEU A 31 18.96 10.89 23.65
N LYS A 32 18.91 11.90 22.77
CA LYS A 32 19.86 13.03 22.76
C LYS A 32 19.87 13.83 24.07
N ARG A 33 18.76 13.82 24.82
CA ARG A 33 18.60 14.60 26.06
C ARG A 33 18.79 13.75 27.32
N LEU A 34 18.94 12.45 27.17
CA LEU A 34 19.12 11.54 28.31
C LEU A 34 20.56 11.57 28.81
N SER A 35 20.71 11.51 30.13
CA SER A 35 22.00 11.30 30.76
C SER A 35 22.53 9.90 30.46
N SER A 36 23.86 9.77 30.40
CA SER A 36 24.55 8.49 30.28
C SER A 36 24.20 7.53 31.43
N ASN A 37 24.39 6.22 31.22
CA ASN A 37 24.12 5.16 32.20
C ASN A 37 22.65 5.01 32.64
N LYS A 38 21.69 5.25 31.75
CA LYS A 38 20.26 5.01 32.01
C LYS A 38 19.77 3.79 31.25
N LEU A 39 19.00 2.95 31.92
CA LEU A 39 18.27 1.85 31.29
C LEU A 39 16.97 2.39 30.70
N ILE A 40 16.75 2.11 29.42
CA ILE A 40 15.56 2.50 28.66
C ILE A 40 14.98 1.29 27.95
N ASN A 41 13.66 1.27 27.75
CA ASN A 41 13.00 0.26 26.94
C ASN A 41 12.65 0.85 25.58
N LEU A 42 13.24 0.30 24.53
CA LEU A 42 13.02 0.67 23.13
C LEU A 42 12.43 -0.53 22.40
N ASN A 43 11.14 -0.45 22.08
CA ASN A 43 10.42 -1.48 21.32
C ASN A 43 10.55 -2.90 21.91
N GLY A 44 10.50 -3.01 23.24
CA GLY A 44 10.61 -4.27 23.97
C GLY A 44 12.04 -4.67 24.33
N ILE A 45 13.05 -3.92 23.88
CA ILE A 45 14.46 -4.18 24.16
C ILE A 45 14.94 -3.18 25.20
N THR A 46 15.48 -3.67 26.31
CA THR A 46 16.13 -2.83 27.32
C THR A 46 17.57 -2.53 26.88
N VAL A 47 17.88 -1.25 26.73
CA VAL A 47 19.21 -0.75 26.33
C VAL A 47 19.73 0.18 27.43
N ASN A 48 21.02 0.11 27.74
CA ASN A 48 21.69 1.12 28.55
C ASN A 48 22.18 2.26 27.62
N THR A 49 21.92 3.52 27.97
CA THR A 49 22.35 4.67 27.14
C THR A 49 23.87 4.75 26.95
N SER A 50 24.66 4.18 27.85
CA SER A 50 26.12 4.07 27.68
C SER A 50 26.57 2.95 26.75
N ASP A 51 25.71 1.97 26.48
CA ASP A 51 26.00 0.88 25.53
C ASP A 51 25.71 1.29 24.08
N ILE A 52 25.13 2.47 23.84
CA ILE A 52 24.82 2.99 22.51
C ILE A 52 26.13 3.39 21.82
N ALA A 53 26.43 2.74 20.70
CA ALA A 53 27.60 3.05 19.89
C ALA A 53 27.26 4.11 18.84
N GLU A 54 26.09 3.99 18.20
CA GLU A 54 25.71 4.85 17.09
C GLU A 54 24.20 4.92 16.94
N ILE A 55 23.70 6.09 16.50
CA ILE A 55 22.34 6.26 16.02
C ILE A 55 22.42 6.95 14.66
N MET A 56 21.86 6.33 13.63
CA MET A 56 21.88 6.88 12.27
C MET A 56 20.52 6.77 11.58
N PRO A 57 20.20 7.63 10.62
CA PRO A 57 19.00 7.49 9.81
C PRO A 57 18.91 6.10 9.16
N LEU A 58 17.73 5.49 9.17
CA LEU A 58 17.55 4.10 8.74
C LEU A 58 17.88 3.89 7.24
N ASP A 59 17.63 4.90 6.42
CA ASP A 59 17.99 4.94 5.00
C ASP A 59 19.52 4.93 4.80
N VAL A 60 20.25 5.70 5.60
CA VAL A 60 21.72 5.71 5.61
C VAL A 60 22.27 4.36 6.07
N PHE A 61 21.68 3.77 7.13
CA PHE A 61 22.08 2.45 7.60
C PHE A 61 22.00 1.39 6.49
N TYR A 62 20.92 1.35 5.71
CA TYR A 62 20.78 0.40 4.62
C TYR A 62 21.63 0.72 3.38
N GLN A 63 22.16 1.94 3.24
CA GLN A 63 23.18 2.24 2.23
C GLN A 63 24.52 1.58 2.61
N HIS A 64 24.88 1.60 3.90
CA HIS A 64 26.09 0.96 4.40
C HIS A 64 25.96 -0.57 4.54
N TYR A 65 24.76 -1.07 4.86
CA TYR A 65 24.47 -2.48 5.09
C TYR A 65 23.24 -2.93 4.26
N PRO A 66 23.39 -3.06 2.94
CA PRO A 66 22.28 -3.37 2.04
C PRO A 66 21.68 -4.76 2.28
N ASP A 67 22.50 -5.71 2.74
CA ASP A 67 22.13 -7.09 3.11
C ASP A 67 21.19 -7.14 4.32
N LYS A 68 21.26 -6.13 5.21
CA LYS A 68 20.41 -6.03 6.40
C LYS A 68 19.09 -5.32 6.12
N ARG A 69 18.88 -4.81 4.90
CA ARG A 69 17.62 -4.21 4.52
C ARG A 69 16.55 -5.29 4.56
N PRO A 70 15.51 -5.18 5.42
CA PRO A 70 14.42 -6.12 5.40
C PRO A 70 13.88 -6.13 3.98
N ALA A 71 13.77 -7.32 3.40
CA ALA A 71 13.18 -7.49 2.09
C ALA A 71 11.87 -6.70 2.09
N PRO A 72 11.66 -5.79 1.11
CA PRO A 72 10.44 -5.03 1.08
C PRO A 72 9.29 -6.03 1.15
N GLN A 73 8.53 -6.00 2.24
CA GLN A 73 7.31 -6.79 2.41
C GLN A 73 6.19 -6.27 1.51
N ALA A 74 6.52 -5.34 0.61
CA ALA A 74 5.85 -5.27 -0.66
C ALA A 74 6.08 -6.62 -1.34
N LYS A 75 5.10 -7.52 -1.20
CA LYS A 75 4.72 -8.31 -2.38
C LYS A 75 4.79 -7.31 -3.53
N PRO A 76 5.63 -7.53 -4.56
CA PRO A 76 5.46 -6.77 -5.77
C PRO A 76 3.96 -6.81 -6.05
N PHE A 77 3.38 -5.69 -6.46
CA PHE A 77 2.11 -5.78 -7.17
C PHE A 77 2.44 -6.54 -8.45
N THR A 78 2.55 -7.86 -8.35
CA THR A 78 2.40 -8.75 -9.46
C THR A 78 1.02 -8.39 -9.93
N SER A 79 0.93 -7.72 -11.09
CA SER A 79 -0.31 -7.76 -11.85
C SER A 79 -0.75 -9.21 -11.77
N GLU A 80 -1.87 -9.48 -11.10
CA GLU A 80 -2.42 -10.82 -11.05
C GLU A 80 -2.29 -11.36 -12.47
N GLU A 81 -1.64 -12.53 -12.61
CA GLU A 81 -1.67 -13.30 -13.85
C GLU A 81 -3.03 -13.09 -14.47
N ARG A 82 -3.10 -12.69 -15.75
CA ARG A 82 -4.37 -12.46 -16.44
C ARG A 82 -5.20 -13.73 -16.29
N VAL A 83 -6.02 -13.80 -15.25
CA VAL A 83 -6.80 -15.00 -14.98
C VAL A 83 -7.89 -14.91 -16.02
N PRO A 84 -7.94 -15.82 -17.00
CA PRO A 84 -8.93 -15.73 -18.05
C PRO A 84 -10.31 -15.69 -17.39
N TYR A 85 -11.02 -14.59 -17.57
CA TYR A 85 -12.38 -14.49 -17.06
C TYR A 85 -13.21 -15.45 -17.89
N THR A 86 -13.87 -16.41 -17.23
CA THR A 86 -14.96 -17.13 -17.88
C THR A 86 -16.06 -16.13 -18.22
N LYS A 87 -16.81 -16.36 -19.30
CA LYS A 87 -17.94 -15.52 -19.72
C LYS A 87 -18.85 -15.14 -18.54
N ALA A 88 -19.22 -16.13 -17.72
CA ALA A 88 -20.06 -15.91 -16.54
C ALA A 88 -19.40 -14.96 -15.51
N LYS A 89 -18.09 -15.13 -15.24
CA LYS A 89 -17.35 -14.25 -14.32
C LYS A 89 -17.22 -12.83 -14.87
N GLN A 90 -17.03 -12.68 -16.18
CA GLN A 90 -16.95 -11.37 -16.84
C GLN A 90 -18.29 -10.63 -16.75
N ILE A 91 -19.40 -11.30 -17.08
CA ILE A 91 -20.76 -10.75 -16.99
C ILE A 91 -21.07 -10.30 -15.55
N ASN A 92 -20.88 -11.19 -14.57
CA ASN A 92 -21.14 -10.88 -13.16
C ASN A 92 -20.34 -9.68 -12.66
N THR A 93 -19.08 -9.54 -13.12
CA THR A 93 -18.22 -8.42 -12.75
C THR A 93 -18.73 -7.11 -13.34
N LEU A 94 -19.07 -7.09 -14.64
CA LEU A 94 -19.60 -5.90 -15.32
C LEU A 94 -20.95 -5.46 -14.75
N GLU A 95 -21.84 -6.40 -14.42
CA GLU A 95 -23.12 -6.12 -13.75
C GLU A 95 -22.92 -5.51 -12.35
N SER A 96 -21.95 -6.03 -11.59
CA SER A 96 -21.60 -5.50 -10.27
C SER A 96 -21.05 -4.08 -10.35
N MET A 97 -20.19 -3.80 -11.34
CA MET A 97 -19.67 -2.45 -11.60
C MET A 97 -20.78 -1.48 -11.99
N LEU A 98 -21.69 -1.88 -12.87
CA LEU A 98 -22.82 -1.06 -13.29
C LEU A 98 -23.76 -0.76 -12.12
N LYS A 99 -24.02 -1.74 -11.25
CA LYS A 99 -24.81 -1.57 -10.04
C LYS A 99 -24.16 -0.58 -9.07
N GLY A 100 -22.86 -0.71 -8.84
CA GLY A 100 -22.09 0.22 -7.99
C GLY A 100 -22.09 1.65 -8.54
N LEU A 101 -21.88 1.80 -9.85
CA LEU A 101 -21.90 3.10 -10.52
C LEU A 101 -23.28 3.76 -10.44
N ASN A 102 -24.36 3.02 -10.71
CA ASN A 102 -25.72 3.55 -10.61
C ASN A 102 -26.08 3.93 -9.17
N LYS A 103 -25.65 3.14 -8.18
CA LYS A 103 -25.82 3.48 -6.76
C LYS A 103 -25.10 4.80 -6.42
N CYS A 104 -23.85 4.95 -6.83
CA CYS A 104 -23.08 6.17 -6.61
C CYS A 104 -23.72 7.40 -7.28
N ILE A 105 -24.23 7.26 -8.51
CA ILE A 105 -24.97 8.33 -9.20
C ILE A 105 -26.27 8.68 -8.45
N ALA A 106 -27.02 7.67 -8.00
CA ALA A 106 -28.28 7.89 -7.28
C ALA A 106 -28.06 8.57 -5.91
N GLU A 107 -27.00 8.20 -5.20
CA GLU A 107 -26.63 8.78 -3.90
C GLU A 107 -26.10 10.21 -4.00
N GLN A 108 -25.64 10.64 -5.18
CA GLN A 108 -25.14 12.00 -5.39
C GLN A 108 -26.23 13.06 -5.42
N GLY A 109 -27.50 12.70 -5.65
CA GLY A 109 -28.63 13.64 -5.67
C GLY A 109 -28.63 14.63 -6.86
N TYR A 110 -27.67 14.50 -7.78
CA TYR A 110 -27.55 15.27 -9.02
C TYR A 110 -27.47 14.31 -10.22
N PRO A 111 -27.85 14.74 -11.43
CA PRO A 111 -27.74 13.89 -12.63
C PRO A 111 -26.29 13.45 -12.88
N ALA A 112 -26.13 12.30 -13.52
CA ALA A 112 -24.82 11.75 -13.86
C ALA A 112 -23.98 12.76 -14.63
N SER A 113 -22.76 12.99 -14.17
CA SER A 113 -21.78 13.81 -14.90
C SER A 113 -21.46 13.18 -16.26
N PRO A 114 -21.01 13.97 -17.26
CA PRO A 114 -20.61 13.45 -18.56
C PRO A 114 -19.57 12.31 -18.49
N LYS A 115 -18.65 12.37 -17.52
CA LYS A 115 -17.64 11.32 -17.30
C LYS A 115 -18.26 10.03 -16.77
N GLN A 116 -19.24 10.12 -15.85
CA GLN A 116 -19.97 8.97 -15.35
C GLN A 116 -20.85 8.34 -16.43
N GLN A 117 -21.45 9.16 -17.31
CA GLN A 117 -22.21 8.65 -18.45
C GLN A 117 -21.31 7.90 -19.44
N VAL A 118 -20.14 8.46 -19.80
CA VAL A 118 -19.15 7.79 -20.65
C VAL A 118 -18.68 6.46 -20.02
N LEU A 119 -18.46 6.43 -18.71
CA LEU A 119 -18.10 5.19 -18.01
C LEU A 119 -19.23 4.16 -18.05
N LYS A 120 -20.47 4.59 -17.82
CA LYS A 120 -21.67 3.76 -17.90
C LYS A 120 -21.83 3.14 -19.30
N ASP A 121 -21.66 3.94 -20.35
CA ASP A 121 -21.77 3.49 -21.74
C ASP A 121 -20.67 2.48 -22.09
N LYS A 122 -19.43 2.70 -21.60
CA LYS A 122 -18.33 1.73 -21.76
C LYS A 122 -18.61 0.40 -21.07
N ILE A 123 -19.14 0.43 -19.84
CA ILE A 123 -19.49 -0.80 -19.10
C ILE A 123 -20.61 -1.55 -19.83
N ASN A 124 -21.65 -0.85 -20.30
CA ASN A 124 -22.74 -1.45 -21.06
C ASN A 124 -22.26 -2.06 -22.38
N ALA A 125 -21.41 -1.37 -23.12
CA ALA A 125 -20.83 -1.89 -24.36
C ALA A 125 -19.96 -3.14 -24.11
N ALA A 126 -19.22 -3.16 -23.00
CA ALA A 126 -18.44 -4.34 -22.59
C ALA A 126 -19.33 -5.51 -22.17
N LEU A 127 -20.47 -5.24 -21.53
CA LEU A 127 -21.45 -6.25 -21.11
C LEU A 127 -22.13 -6.91 -22.31
N GLU A 128 -22.55 -6.11 -23.30
CA GLU A 128 -23.14 -6.64 -24.54
C GLU A 128 -22.14 -7.48 -25.33
N LYS A 129 -20.88 -7.04 -25.42
CA LYS A 129 -19.80 -7.85 -26.00
C LYS A 129 -19.59 -9.15 -25.22
N ALA A 130 -19.61 -9.11 -23.89
CA ALA A 130 -19.44 -10.30 -23.05
C ALA A 130 -20.58 -11.32 -23.23
N LYS A 131 -21.82 -10.87 -23.42
CA LYS A 131 -22.98 -11.74 -23.69
C LYS A 131 -22.88 -12.46 -25.04
N GLN A 132 -22.24 -11.84 -26.03
CA GLN A 132 -22.06 -12.38 -27.38
C GLN A 132 -20.93 -13.42 -27.49
N LEU A 133 -20.09 -13.56 -26.45
CA LEU A 133 -19.02 -14.56 -26.43
C LEU A 133 -19.56 -15.98 -26.35
N GLY A 134 -18.83 -16.93 -26.93
CA GLY A 134 -19.06 -18.35 -26.68
C GLY A 134 -18.74 -18.73 -25.24
N ASP A 135 -19.43 -19.73 -24.68
CA ASP A 135 -19.27 -20.11 -23.26
C ASP A 135 -17.85 -20.61 -22.91
N ASN A 136 -17.07 -21.01 -23.93
CA ASN A 136 -15.69 -21.47 -23.82
C ASN A 136 -14.64 -20.44 -24.24
N GLU A 137 -15.04 -19.23 -24.65
CA GLU A 137 -14.09 -18.17 -25.01
C GLU A 137 -13.46 -17.56 -23.75
N LYS A 138 -12.12 -17.62 -23.68
CA LYS A 138 -11.33 -16.91 -22.68
C LYS A 138 -11.08 -15.50 -23.19
N THR A 139 -11.40 -14.49 -22.39
CA THR A 139 -11.17 -13.10 -22.75
C THR A 139 -10.07 -12.47 -21.89
N ASP A 140 -9.27 -11.61 -22.53
CA ASP A 140 -8.34 -10.69 -21.88
C ASP A 140 -9.10 -9.49 -21.27
N PHE A 141 -10.06 -9.78 -20.41
CA PHE A 141 -10.81 -8.76 -19.70
C PHE A 141 -9.91 -8.07 -18.67
N ASP A 142 -9.60 -6.79 -18.88
CA ASP A 142 -8.82 -5.96 -17.96
C ASP A 142 -9.73 -4.91 -17.30
N ILE A 143 -10.08 -5.16 -16.03
CA ILE A 143 -10.93 -4.28 -15.23
C ILE A 143 -10.33 -2.89 -15.04
N ARG A 144 -9.00 -2.73 -15.13
CA ARG A 144 -8.30 -1.46 -14.94
C ARG A 144 -8.61 -0.43 -16.04
N LYS A 145 -9.18 -0.86 -17.17
CA LYS A 145 -9.63 0.06 -18.23
C LYS A 145 -10.88 0.88 -17.84
N PHE A 146 -11.48 0.57 -16.70
CA PHE A 146 -12.74 1.15 -16.21
C PHE A 146 -12.58 1.89 -14.87
N ILE A 147 -11.36 1.95 -14.32
CA ILE A 147 -11.01 2.66 -13.08
C ILE A 147 -10.22 3.91 -13.47
#